data_AF-K9PNX2-F1
#
_entry.id   AF-K9PNX2-F1
#
_cell.length_a   1.000
_cell.length_b   1.000
_cell.length_c   1.000
_cell.angle_alpha   90.00
_cell.angle_beta   90.00
_cell.angle_gamma   90.00
#
_symmetry.space_group_name_H-M   'P 1'
#
loop_
_entity.id
_entity.type
_entity.pdbx_description
1 polymer ?
#
loop_
_entity_poly.entity_id
_entity_poly.type
_entity_poly.pdbx_seq_one_letter_code
_entity_poly.pdbx_strand_id
1 'polypeptide(L)' 'MKKNQYSRLFQLTAKFLKYFLLGLFWFTIAYLLSVSFGALDIFTVLLPIARYCFSKLGIILLCLMTTTIILESLR' A
#
# COMPACT_ATOMS: atom_id res chain seq x y z
N MET A 1 21.92 -22.41 -10.65
CA MET A 1 21.95 -20.94 -10.86
C MET A 1 20.51 -20.39 -10.83
N LYS A 2 20.06 -19.77 -9.72
CA LYS A 2 18.74 -19.12 -9.60
C LYS A 2 18.81 -17.73 -8.92
N LYS A 3 19.90 -16.97 -9.14
CA LYS A 3 20.11 -15.68 -8.45
C LYS A 3 19.28 -14.50 -9.01
N ASN A 4 18.78 -14.58 -10.25
CA ASN A 4 18.26 -13.38 -10.94
C ASN A 4 16.74 -13.14 -10.83
N GLN A 5 15.94 -14.10 -10.34
CA GLN A 5 14.49 -13.90 -10.18
C GLN A 5 14.11 -13.25 -8.84
N TYR A 6 14.92 -13.42 -7.79
CA TYR A 6 14.65 -12.89 -6.45
C TYR A 6 14.83 -11.39 -6.33
N SER A 7 15.88 -10.81 -6.95
CA SER A 7 16.01 -9.35 -7.00
C SER A 7 14.81 -8.69 -7.67
N ARG A 8 14.19 -9.34 -8.67
CA ARG A 8 12.98 -8.78 -9.32
C ARG A 8 11.75 -8.87 -8.44
N LEU A 9 11.54 -9.96 -7.69
CA LEU A 9 10.41 -10.09 -6.75
C LEU A 9 10.51 -9.12 -5.58
N PHE A 10 11.71 -8.97 -5.02
CA PHE A 10 11.98 -7.97 -3.98
C PHE A 10 11.79 -6.54 -4.51
N GLN A 11 12.31 -6.25 -5.70
CA GLN A 11 12.18 -4.94 -6.33
C GLN A 11 10.73 -4.62 -6.75
N LEU A 12 9.94 -5.63 -7.13
CA LEU A 12 8.49 -5.51 -7.35
C LEU A 12 7.77 -5.16 -6.05
N THR A 13 8.03 -5.90 -4.97
CA THR A 13 7.44 -5.64 -3.65
C THR A 13 7.79 -4.23 -3.15
N ALA A 14 9.05 -3.82 -3.28
CA ALA A 14 9.50 -2.48 -2.93
C ALA A 14 8.85 -1.39 -3.81
N LYS A 15 8.66 -1.65 -5.12
CA LYS A 15 7.90 -0.74 -6.00
C LYS A 15 6.45 -0.63 -5.56
N PHE A 16 5.77 -1.75 -5.32
CA PHE A 16 4.38 -1.77 -4.87
C PHE A 16 4.21 -1.03 -3.54
N LEU A 17 5.12 -1.24 -2.59
CA LEU A 17 5.13 -0.54 -1.31
C LEU A 17 5.30 0.98 -1.51
N LYS A 18 6.23 1.40 -2.38
CA LYS A 18 6.44 2.81 -2.71
C LYS A 18 5.18 3.45 -3.30
N TYR A 19 4.53 2.79 -4.27
CA TYR A 19 3.29 3.31 -4.86
C TYR A 19 2.13 3.33 -3.85
N PHE A 20 2.07 2.35 -2.95
CA PHE A 20 1.08 2.30 -1.89
C PHE A 20 1.24 3.44 -0.88
N LEU A 21 2.48 3.73 -0.43
CA LEU A 21 2.75 4.90 0.40
C LEU A 21 2.42 6.20 -0.33
N LEU A 22 2.72 6.30 -1.62
CA LEU A 22 2.37 7.47 -2.43
C LEU A 22 0.84 7.69 -2.46
N GLY A 23 0.08 6.59 -2.61
CA GLY A 23 -1.38 6.62 -2.56
C GLY A 23 -1.92 7.06 -1.19
N LEU A 24 -1.35 6.54 -0.08
CA LEU A 24 -1.68 7.00 1.28
C LEU A 24 -1.40 8.48 1.46
N PHE A 25 -0.27 8.95 0.95
CA PHE A 25 0.13 10.35 1.05
C PHE A 25 -0.85 11.25 0.30
N TRP A 26 -1.21 10.89 -0.94
CA TRP A 26 -2.21 11.62 -1.72
C TRP A 26 -3.58 11.61 -1.07
N PHE A 27 -3.98 10.47 -0.50
CA PHE A 27 -5.24 10.34 0.24
C PHE A 27 -5.27 11.23 1.50
N THR A 28 -4.16 11.28 2.23
CA THR A 28 -4.01 12.15 3.41
C THR A 28 -4.06 13.63 3.03
N ILE A 29 -3.41 14.01 1.93
CA ILE A 29 -3.46 15.38 1.40
C ILE A 29 -4.90 15.74 1.00
N ALA A 30 -5.59 14.87 0.26
CA ALA A 30 -6.98 15.10 -0.15
C ALA A 30 -7.91 15.22 1.07
N TYR A 31 -7.70 14.40 2.10
CA TYR A 31 -8.43 14.50 3.37
C TYR A 31 -8.19 15.86 4.05
N LEU A 32 -6.93 16.28 4.14
CA LEU A 32 -6.56 17.55 4.77
C LEU A 32 -7.16 18.76 4.03
N LEU A 33 -7.12 18.75 2.69
CA LEU A 33 -7.78 19.78 1.88
C LEU A 33 -9.30 19.80 2.11
N SER A 34 -9.94 18.62 2.18
CA SER A 34 -11.39 18.53 2.38
C SER A 34 -11.81 19.02 3.76
N VAL A 35 -11.00 18.72 4.79
CA VAL A 35 -11.16 19.28 6.16
C VAL A 35 -11.06 20.80 6.13
N SER A 36 -10.05 21.36 5.44
CA SER A 36 -9.87 22.81 5.33
C SER A 36 -10.99 23.51 4.56
N PHE A 37 -11.59 22.84 3.57
CA PHE A 37 -12.72 23.37 2.80
C PHE A 37 -14.09 23.14 3.45
N GLY A 38 -14.16 22.43 4.58
CA GLY A 38 -15.43 22.10 5.24
C GLY A 38 -16.26 21.04 4.52
N ALA A 39 -15.72 20.37 3.50
CA ALA A 39 -16.36 19.29 2.76
C ALA A 39 -16.21 17.93 3.48
N LEU A 40 -16.44 17.92 4.79
CA LEU A 40 -16.31 16.74 5.65
C LEU A 40 -17.36 15.68 5.30
N ASP A 41 -18.55 16.09 4.86
CA ASP A 41 -19.69 15.22 4.56
C ASP A 41 -19.45 14.28 3.37
N ILE A 42 -18.70 14.73 2.36
CA ILE A 42 -18.34 13.86 1.22
C ILE A 42 -17.29 12.82 1.66
N PHE A 43 -16.41 13.23 2.57
CA PHE A 43 -15.32 12.38 3.04
C PHE A 43 -15.79 11.33 4.05
N THR A 44 -16.82 11.59 4.86
CA THR A 44 -17.39 10.58 5.79
C THR A 44 -17.92 9.35 5.05
N VAL A 45 -18.44 9.52 3.83
CA VAL A 45 -18.89 8.40 2.98
C VAL A 45 -17.71 7.72 2.26
N LEU A 46 -16.68 8.49 1.90
CA LEU A 46 -15.51 7.99 1.18
C LEU A 46 -14.49 7.29 2.11
N LEU A 47 -14.43 7.69 3.38
CA LEU A 47 -13.53 7.14 4.40
C LEU A 47 -13.65 5.62 4.59
N PRO A 48 -14.85 5.03 4.75
CA PRO A 48 -15.00 3.58 4.88
C PRO A 48 -14.57 2.83 3.61
N ILE A 49 -14.85 3.39 2.44
CA ILE A 49 -14.45 2.81 1.14
C ILE A 49 -12.93 2.81 1.01
N ALA A 50 -12.30 3.96 1.30
CA ALA A 50 -10.85 4.08 1.28
C ALA A 50 -10.22 3.14 2.29
N ARG A 51 -10.74 3.07 3.53
CA ARG A 51 -10.25 2.17 4.57
C ARG A 51 -10.37 0.69 4.16
N TYR A 52 -11.47 0.29 3.55
CA TYR A 52 -11.65 -1.06 3.01
C TYR A 52 -10.63 -1.36 1.92
N CYS A 53 -10.44 -0.43 0.98
CA CYS A 53 -9.47 -0.58 -0.11
C CYS A 53 -8.03 -0.63 0.42
N PHE A 54 -7.68 0.24 1.37
CA PHE A 54 -6.39 0.26 2.05
C PHE A 54 -6.12 -1.01 2.84
N SER A 55 -7.13 -1.53 3.54
CA SER A 55 -7.00 -2.78 4.30
C SER A 55 -6.73 -3.96 3.36
N LYS A 56 -7.48 -4.06 2.25
CA LYS A 56 -7.23 -5.10 1.23
C LYS A 56 -5.84 -5.00 0.61
N LEU A 57 -5.44 -3.81 0.19
CA LEU A 57 -4.13 -3.57 -0.41
C LEU A 57 -3.00 -3.85 0.60
N GLY A 58 -3.18 -3.46 1.86
CA GLY A 58 -2.27 -3.76 2.96
C GLY A 58 -2.08 -5.26 3.18
N ILE A 59 -3.17 -6.04 3.19
CA ILE A 59 -3.11 -7.51 3.32
C ILE A 59 -2.36 -8.15 2.15
N ILE A 60 -2.63 -7.70 0.91
CA ILE A 60 -1.93 -8.20 -0.28
C ILE A 60 -0.43 -7.90 -0.20
N LEU A 61 -0.07 -6.68 0.22
CA LEU A 61 1.31 -6.26 0.43
C LEU A 61 1.99 -7.09 1.52
N LEU A 62 1.34 -7.27 2.67
CA LEU A 62 1.86 -8.06 3.78
C LEU A 62 2.11 -9.50 3.33
N CYS A 63 1.19 -10.08 2.55
CA CYS A 63 1.31 -11.42 2.00
C CYS A 63 2.50 -11.55 1.04
N LEU A 64 2.70 -10.56 0.16
CA LEU A 64 3.88 -10.49 -0.72
C LEU A 64 5.18 -10.37 0.11
N MET A 65 5.15 -9.56 1.15
CA MET A 65 6.31 -9.31 2.02
C MET A 65 6.70 -10.57 2.79
N THR A 66 5.74 -11.25 3.42
CA THR A 66 5.93 -12.54 4.09
C THR A 66 6.44 -13.60 3.14
N THR A 67 5.87 -13.72 1.94
CA THR A 67 6.36 -14.67 0.92
C THR A 67 7.82 -14.38 0.56
N THR A 68 8.17 -13.10 0.42
CA THR A 68 9.54 -12.67 0.11
C THR A 68 10.51 -13.00 1.25
N ILE A 69 10.14 -12.71 2.50
CA ILE A 69 10.97 -12.99 3.69
C ILE A 69 11.16 -14.49 3.89
N ILE A 70 10.10 -15.30 3.77
CA ILE A 70 10.19 -16.77 3.89
C ILE A 70 11.13 -17.31 2.82
N LEU A 71 11.04 -16.80 1.60
CA LEU A 71 11.92 -17.23 0.52
C LEU A 71 13.38 -16.79 0.70
N GLU A 72 13.61 -15.66 1.34
CA GLU A 72 14.95 -15.21 1.73
C GLU A 72 15.50 -16.03 2.91
N SER A 73 14.66 -16.43 3.87
CA SER A 73 15.04 -17.20 5.06
C SER A 73 15.19 -18.70 4.83
N LEU A 74 14.60 -19.28 3.78
CA LEU A 74 14.77 -20.70 3.41
C LEU A 74 16.14 -20.97 2.73
N ARG A 75 16.98 -19.93 2.61
CA ARG A 75 18.35 -19.96 2.14
C ARG A 75 19.33 -20.03 3.30
#